data_AF-A0A0F4ZHM6-F1
#
_entry.id   AF-A0A0F4ZHM6-F1
#
_cell.length_a   1.000
_cell.length_b   1.000
_cell.length_c   1.000
_cell.angle_alpha   90.00
_cell.angle_beta   90.00
_cell.angle_gamma   90.00
#
_symmetry.space_group_name_H-M   'P 1'
#
loop_
_entity.id
_entity.type
_entity.pdbx_description
1 polymer ?
#
loop_
_entity_poly.entity_id
_entity_poly.type
_entity_poly.pdbx_seq_one_letter_code
_entity_poly.pdbx_strand_id
1 'polypeptide(L)'
;MAFLMPGTAARRLPILLKTAASSSPSRLVIARQCLPLVGPLNPGARLGVSAAVFQAQQSTRVAGLDAARMQMRMFSHATRAFQAASPSYATSSSSASSTGSSSSSSSSSFPEKTTSKAVAVWLIGSAISVFGIVVWGGLTRLTESGLSITEWRPVTGSMPPRDEAEWESEFAKYKASPEYAILNPNMSLAEFKKIYFMEWSHRLWGRAVGMTFVLPALYFVARRRVSKPMAFNLLGISALIGFQGVIGWWMVKSGLKDDLFAPGSHPRVSQYRLTAHLGTAFVCYSWMLFSALTVLRTRRLVADPTAAMALARTLSSPALTRFRTLTTALTALIFTTAMSGALVAGLDAGLIYNEFPMMGLGLAPPASELWNPFYCRKADQSDLWWRNMLENPSLVQLDHRILAMTTFTSVLALFVYSRRGKLAAALPKNVKKGALGLVHLVTLQAALGITTLLYMVPTHVAATHQAGALALLTGALVLCHRLRIPKSTVRMLEKKIAEVSKTASR
;
A
#
# COMPACT_ATOMS: atom_id res chain seq x y z
N MET A 1 -47.86 3.60 46.66
CA MET A 1 -49.33 3.48 46.70
C MET A 1 -49.70 2.50 45.58
N ALA A 2 -49.86 1.20 45.86
CA ALA A 2 -51.07 0.57 46.43
C ALA A 2 -52.26 0.68 45.44
N PHE A 3 -52.84 -0.40 44.91
CA PHE A 3 -53.56 -1.44 45.68
C PHE A 3 -53.65 -2.84 44.97
N LEU A 4 -53.62 -3.91 45.79
CA LEU A 4 -54.25 -5.24 45.72
C LEU A 4 -54.11 -6.28 44.56
N MET A 5 -53.94 -7.54 45.03
CA MET A 5 -54.16 -8.88 44.45
C MET A 5 -55.57 -9.42 44.85
N PRO A 6 -55.98 -10.73 44.77
CA PRO A 6 -55.45 -11.95 44.10
C PRO A 6 -56.53 -12.77 43.30
N GLY A 7 -56.19 -13.96 42.75
CA GLY A 7 -57.19 -14.92 42.22
C GLY A 7 -56.65 -16.31 41.81
N THR A 8 -57.40 -17.41 42.09
CA THR A 8 -56.96 -18.82 42.00
C THR A 8 -58.15 -19.78 41.66
N ALA A 9 -58.05 -21.10 41.39
CA ALA A 9 -56.96 -22.08 41.53
C ALA A 9 -57.13 -23.38 40.67
N ALA A 10 -56.00 -24.01 40.30
CA ALA A 10 -55.75 -25.48 40.27
C ALA A 10 -56.47 -26.47 39.29
N ARG A 11 -55.76 -27.61 39.08
CA ARG A 11 -56.20 -28.97 38.59
C ARG A 11 -56.48 -29.11 37.06
N ARG A 12 -56.16 -30.23 36.37
CA ARG A 12 -55.74 -31.63 36.71
C ARG A 12 -54.83 -32.25 35.62
N LEU A 13 -54.00 -33.23 35.98
CA LEU A 13 -53.43 -34.29 35.10
C LEU A 13 -54.28 -35.58 35.22
N PRO A 14 -54.25 -36.53 34.24
CA PRO A 14 -53.29 -37.66 34.22
C PRO A 14 -52.74 -37.98 32.80
N ILE A 15 -51.48 -38.39 32.58
CA ILE A 15 -50.84 -39.71 32.82
C ILE A 15 -51.52 -40.90 32.12
N LEU A 16 -50.86 -41.43 31.08
CA LEU A 16 -50.73 -42.88 30.83
C LEU A 16 -49.36 -43.19 30.19
N LEU A 17 -48.86 -44.43 30.35
CA LEU A 17 -47.44 -44.80 30.25
C LEU A 17 -47.07 -45.66 29.02
N LYS A 18 -45.78 -45.54 28.61
CA LYS A 18 -44.90 -46.58 28.00
C LYS A 18 -45.35 -47.15 26.63
N THR A 19 -44.46 -47.36 25.66
CA THR A 19 -43.25 -48.21 25.74
C THR A 19 -42.00 -47.59 25.11
N ALA A 20 -40.85 -48.23 25.33
CA ALA A 20 -39.53 -47.80 24.85
C ALA A 20 -39.05 -48.66 23.67
N ALA A 21 -38.35 -48.04 22.72
CA ALA A 21 -37.43 -48.71 21.80
C ALA A 21 -36.31 -47.72 21.42
N SER A 22 -35.06 -48.18 21.46
CA SER A 22 -33.88 -47.37 21.13
C SER A 22 -33.56 -47.44 19.63
N SER A 23 -33.14 -46.32 19.05
CA SER A 23 -32.33 -46.33 17.83
C SER A 23 -31.37 -45.13 17.81
N SER A 24 -30.14 -45.41 17.37
CA SER A 24 -29.00 -44.49 17.41
C SER A 24 -28.91 -43.66 16.12
N PRO A 25 -28.41 -42.40 16.13
CA PRO A 25 -28.26 -41.62 14.92
C PRO A 25 -27.15 -42.18 14.01
N SER A 26 -27.52 -42.60 12.80
CA SER A 26 -26.61 -43.17 11.80
C SER A 26 -25.54 -42.17 11.37
N ARG A 27 -24.27 -42.53 11.59
CA ARG A 27 -23.11 -41.81 11.04
C ARG A 27 -23.06 -42.00 9.52
N LEU A 28 -23.06 -40.92 8.76
CA LEU A 28 -22.79 -40.98 7.32
C LEU A 28 -21.27 -41.12 7.09
N VAL A 29 -20.80 -42.36 6.96
CA VAL A 29 -19.43 -42.66 6.54
C VAL A 29 -19.42 -42.85 5.02
N ILE A 30 -18.85 -41.90 4.27
CA ILE A 30 -18.63 -42.06 2.83
C ILE A 30 -17.35 -42.89 2.65
N ALA A 31 -17.50 -44.07 2.04
CA ALA A 31 -16.42 -45.04 1.87
C ALA A 31 -15.45 -44.65 0.75
N ARG A 32 -14.17 -45.03 0.92
CA ARG A 32 -13.13 -44.99 -0.13
C ARG A 32 -13.18 -46.26 -0.97
N GLN A 33 -13.29 -46.13 -2.30
CA GLN A 33 -12.84 -47.05 -3.37
C GLN A 33 -13.30 -46.45 -4.73
N CYS A 34 -12.59 -46.53 -5.86
CA CYS A 34 -11.37 -47.25 -6.25
C CYS A 34 -10.38 -46.35 -7.03
N LEU A 35 -9.09 -46.68 -6.98
CA LEU A 35 -8.06 -46.25 -7.95
C LEU A 35 -7.87 -47.37 -8.99
N PRO A 36 -7.70 -47.09 -10.30
CA PRO A 36 -7.17 -48.07 -11.24
C PRO A 36 -5.64 -48.19 -11.10
N LEU A 37 -5.11 -49.41 -11.10
CA LEU A 37 -3.67 -49.66 -11.13
C LEU A 37 -3.05 -49.18 -12.45
N VAL A 38 -1.87 -48.55 -12.36
CA VAL A 38 -0.97 -48.35 -13.50
C VAL A 38 0.11 -49.44 -13.43
N GLY A 39 0.26 -50.19 -14.52
CA GLY A 39 1.27 -51.25 -14.66
C GLY A 39 2.72 -50.74 -14.83
N PRO A 40 3.72 -51.62 -14.77
CA PRO A 40 5.14 -51.24 -14.75
C PRO A 40 5.63 -50.62 -16.06
N LEU A 41 6.54 -49.65 -15.94
CA LEU A 41 7.12 -48.90 -17.07
C LEU A 41 8.23 -49.69 -17.79
N ASN A 42 8.19 -49.64 -19.12
CA ASN A 42 9.20 -50.21 -20.01
C ASN A 42 10.36 -49.20 -20.25
N PRO A 43 11.64 -49.54 -20.03
CA PRO A 43 12.75 -48.60 -20.15
C PRO A 43 13.25 -48.47 -21.61
N GLY A 44 12.79 -47.46 -22.35
CA GLY A 44 13.19 -47.36 -23.77
C GLY A 44 12.73 -46.14 -24.57
N ALA A 45 12.93 -44.91 -24.09
CA ALA A 45 12.81 -43.72 -24.94
C ALA A 45 13.75 -42.58 -24.48
N ARG A 46 14.87 -42.39 -25.20
CA ARG A 46 15.70 -41.18 -25.06
C ARG A 46 15.16 -40.08 -25.98
N LEU A 47 14.74 -38.96 -25.41
CA LEU A 47 14.62 -37.68 -26.14
C LEU A 47 15.33 -36.60 -25.32
N GLY A 48 16.32 -35.96 -25.94
CA GLY A 48 17.22 -35.04 -25.26
C GLY A 48 16.63 -33.64 -25.11
N VAL A 49 16.77 -33.07 -23.91
CA VAL A 49 16.63 -31.62 -23.67
C VAL A 49 17.98 -31.11 -23.16
N SER A 50 18.77 -30.53 -24.07
CA SER A 50 20.14 -30.14 -23.81
C SER A 50 20.28 -28.88 -22.94
N ALA A 51 21.09 -28.99 -21.89
CA ALA A 51 22.00 -27.97 -21.31
C ALA A 51 21.50 -26.57 -20.87
N ALA A 52 20.37 -26.04 -21.35
CA ALA A 52 19.99 -24.63 -21.16
C ALA A 52 19.56 -24.26 -19.73
N VAL A 53 19.13 -25.23 -18.91
CA VAL A 53 18.58 -24.96 -17.56
C VAL A 53 19.68 -24.70 -16.53
N PHE A 54 20.87 -25.30 -16.67
CA PHE A 54 21.92 -25.22 -15.64
C PHE A 54 22.67 -23.88 -15.61
N GLN A 55 22.71 -23.13 -16.72
CA GLN A 55 23.35 -21.81 -16.78
C GLN A 55 22.52 -20.69 -16.13
N ALA A 56 21.19 -20.84 -16.06
CA ALA A 56 20.31 -19.82 -15.49
C ALA A 56 20.44 -19.68 -13.95
N GLN A 57 20.84 -20.76 -13.26
CA GLN A 57 20.93 -20.79 -11.79
C GLN A 57 22.22 -20.18 -11.20
N GLN A 58 23.29 -20.02 -11.98
CA GLN A 58 24.52 -19.37 -11.51
C GLN A 58 24.48 -17.84 -11.65
N SER A 59 23.88 -17.32 -12.72
CA SER A 59 23.81 -15.87 -12.99
C SER A 59 23.04 -15.09 -11.90
N THR A 60 21.99 -15.69 -11.34
CA THR A 60 21.16 -15.06 -10.29
C THR A 60 21.85 -14.93 -8.94
N ARG A 61 22.80 -15.82 -8.60
CA ARG A 61 23.58 -15.71 -7.34
C ARG A 61 24.64 -14.60 -7.38
N VAL A 62 25.24 -14.34 -8.54
CA VAL A 62 26.23 -13.26 -8.70
C VAL A 62 25.56 -11.89 -8.60
N ALA A 63 24.43 -11.69 -9.29
CA ALA A 63 23.68 -10.43 -9.26
C ALA A 63 23.17 -10.04 -7.86
N GLY A 64 22.79 -11.01 -7.02
CA GLY A 64 22.37 -10.76 -5.64
C GLY A 64 23.51 -10.24 -4.73
N LEU A 65 24.72 -10.78 -4.89
CA LEU A 65 25.89 -10.36 -4.12
C LEU A 65 26.38 -8.96 -4.48
N ASP A 66 26.29 -8.58 -5.76
CA ASP A 66 26.70 -7.23 -6.20
C ASP A 66 25.69 -6.15 -5.81
N ALA A 67 24.40 -6.46 -5.76
CA ALA A 67 23.39 -5.55 -5.20
C ALA A 67 23.63 -5.25 -3.71
N ALA A 68 23.93 -6.28 -2.90
CA ALA A 68 24.25 -6.14 -1.48
C ALA A 68 25.56 -5.36 -1.25
N ARG A 69 26.61 -5.63 -2.04
CA ARG A 69 27.88 -4.88 -2.01
C ARG A 69 27.69 -3.41 -2.42
N MET A 70 26.81 -3.12 -3.38
CA MET A 70 26.48 -1.75 -3.78
C MET A 70 25.72 -1.00 -2.68
N GLN A 71 24.81 -1.65 -1.94
CA GLN A 71 24.18 -1.05 -0.75
C GLN A 71 25.20 -0.73 0.35
N MET A 72 26.11 -1.64 0.70
CA MET A 72 27.16 -1.34 1.70
C MET A 72 28.14 -0.24 1.26
N ARG A 73 28.51 -0.17 -0.04
CA ARG A 73 29.35 0.92 -0.58
C ARG A 73 28.64 2.29 -0.55
N MET A 74 27.32 2.33 -0.70
CA MET A 74 26.54 3.58 -0.60
C MET A 74 26.48 4.11 0.85
N PHE A 75 26.30 3.23 1.84
CA PHE A 75 26.30 3.63 3.26
C PHE A 75 27.68 4.12 3.74
N SER A 76 28.76 3.49 3.28
CA SER A 76 30.14 3.87 3.66
C SER A 76 30.65 5.16 2.98
N HIS A 77 30.12 5.52 1.80
CA HIS A 77 30.39 6.84 1.21
C HIS A 77 29.65 7.98 1.93
N ALA A 78 28.47 7.72 2.50
CA ALA A 78 27.73 8.72 3.26
C ALA A 78 28.44 9.13 4.57
N THR A 79 29.14 8.19 5.22
CA THR A 79 29.91 8.45 6.45
C THR A 79 31.27 9.10 6.19
N ARG A 80 31.99 8.78 5.11
CA ARG A 80 33.22 9.51 4.75
C ARG A 80 32.99 10.99 4.43
N ALA A 81 31.83 11.34 3.89
CA ALA A 81 31.45 12.75 3.65
C ALA A 81 31.19 13.55 4.94
N PHE A 82 31.15 12.91 6.12
CA PHE A 82 30.92 13.56 7.41
C PHE A 82 32.21 14.03 8.13
N GLN A 83 33.39 13.54 7.74
CA GLN A 83 34.66 13.84 8.45
C GLN A 83 35.56 14.87 7.76
N ALA A 84 35.29 15.25 6.51
CA ALA A 84 36.12 16.19 5.74
C ALA A 84 35.56 17.63 5.75
N ALA A 85 35.40 18.23 6.94
CA ALA A 85 34.93 19.62 7.09
C ALA A 85 35.35 20.27 8.44
N SER A 86 36.65 20.37 8.69
CA SER A 86 37.21 21.19 9.78
C SER A 86 37.80 22.48 9.19
N PRO A 87 37.31 23.68 9.54
CA PRO A 87 37.90 24.92 9.05
C PRO A 87 39.04 25.38 9.95
N SER A 88 40.24 25.55 9.39
CA SER A 88 41.33 26.27 10.06
C SER A 88 40.98 27.76 10.12
N TYR A 89 41.06 28.35 11.32
CA TYR A 89 40.96 29.80 11.49
C TYR A 89 42.26 30.47 10.98
N ALA A 90 42.11 31.44 10.09
CA ALA A 90 43.16 32.39 9.74
C ALA A 90 42.58 33.80 9.87
N THR A 91 43.17 34.58 10.77
CA THR A 91 42.75 35.96 11.08
C THR A 91 43.64 36.95 10.36
N SER A 92 43.07 37.82 9.53
CA SER A 92 43.71 39.09 9.17
C SER A 92 42.67 40.14 8.76
N SER A 93 42.91 41.36 9.21
CA SER A 93 41.98 42.49 9.20
C SER A 93 42.44 43.59 8.23
N SER A 94 41.53 44.23 7.51
CA SER A 94 41.77 45.56 6.91
C SER A 94 40.47 46.32 6.57
N SER A 95 40.10 47.23 7.47
CA SER A 95 39.68 48.62 7.23
C SER A 95 38.84 49.05 6.00
N ALA A 96 37.69 49.65 6.33
CA ALA A 96 37.22 51.00 5.92
C ALA A 96 36.33 51.23 4.67
N SER A 97 35.12 51.74 4.99
CA SER A 97 34.35 52.81 4.33
C SER A 97 33.97 52.74 2.84
N SER A 98 32.66 52.64 2.58
CA SER A 98 31.88 53.81 2.09
C SER A 98 30.37 53.56 2.23
N THR A 99 29.62 54.63 2.53
CA THR A 99 28.17 54.61 2.74
C THR A 99 27.40 54.48 1.41
N GLY A 100 26.46 53.54 1.37
CA GLY A 100 25.49 53.42 0.28
C GLY A 100 24.18 52.82 0.79
N SER A 101 23.19 53.68 1.06
CA SER A 101 21.86 53.30 1.55
C SER A 101 21.05 52.61 0.45
N SER A 102 21.36 51.35 0.17
CA SER A 102 20.50 50.48 -0.61
C SER A 102 19.42 49.89 0.29
N SER A 103 18.16 49.99 -0.14
CA SER A 103 17.03 49.40 0.56
C SER A 103 17.19 47.88 0.61
N SER A 104 17.48 47.36 1.80
CA SER A 104 17.74 45.94 2.02
C SER A 104 16.45 45.14 1.86
N SER A 105 16.09 44.80 0.62
CA SER A 105 15.05 43.82 0.32
C SER A 105 15.37 42.55 1.12
N SER A 106 14.44 42.12 1.97
CA SER A 106 14.72 41.08 2.97
C SER A 106 15.17 39.79 2.27
N SER A 107 16.44 39.45 2.42
CA SER A 107 17.06 38.35 1.69
C SER A 107 16.41 37.04 2.14
N SER A 108 15.51 36.51 1.29
CA SER A 108 14.76 35.30 1.60
C SER A 108 15.73 34.17 1.95
N SER A 109 15.72 33.75 3.21
CA SER A 109 16.71 32.85 3.82
C SER A 109 16.79 31.45 3.19
N PHE A 110 15.84 31.08 2.34
CA PHE A 110 15.77 29.81 1.60
C PHE A 110 16.30 29.96 0.16
N PRO A 111 16.97 28.93 -0.39
CA PRO A 111 17.46 28.96 -1.78
C PRO A 111 16.30 29.16 -2.76
N GLU A 112 16.39 30.25 -3.54
CA GLU A 112 15.29 30.71 -4.39
C GLU A 112 15.02 29.78 -5.59
N LYS A 113 16.07 29.17 -6.17
CA LYS A 113 15.98 28.54 -7.51
C LYS A 113 15.80 27.00 -7.53
N THR A 114 16.52 26.15 -6.78
CA THR A 114 16.26 24.66 -6.81
C THR A 114 16.56 23.88 -5.52
N THR A 115 15.74 22.86 -5.23
CA THR A 115 16.04 21.82 -4.22
C THR A 115 17.22 20.93 -4.65
N SER A 116 18.01 20.45 -3.69
CA SER A 116 19.17 19.58 -3.96
C SER A 116 18.79 18.20 -4.53
N LYS A 117 19.70 17.58 -5.30
CA LYS A 117 19.51 16.20 -5.82
C LYS A 117 19.45 15.16 -4.69
N ALA A 118 20.20 15.38 -3.61
CA ALA A 118 20.26 14.48 -2.45
C ALA A 118 18.87 14.27 -1.82
N VAL A 119 18.11 15.35 -1.63
CA VAL A 119 16.71 15.29 -1.13
C VAL A 119 15.84 14.39 -2.02
N ALA A 120 16.00 14.45 -3.34
CA ALA A 120 15.20 13.62 -4.24
C ALA A 120 15.58 12.13 -4.20
N VAL A 121 16.86 11.80 -4.04
CA VAL A 121 17.32 10.41 -3.87
C VAL A 121 16.85 9.85 -2.53
N TRP A 122 16.95 10.63 -1.45
CA TRP A 122 16.43 10.27 -0.14
C TRP A 122 14.91 10.06 -0.17
N LEU A 123 14.12 10.97 -0.79
CA LEU A 123 12.67 10.79 -0.94
C LEU A 123 12.29 9.53 -1.73
N ILE A 124 13.10 9.10 -2.72
CA ILE A 124 12.90 7.80 -3.40
C ILE A 124 13.20 6.65 -2.43
N GLY A 125 14.28 6.72 -1.65
CA GLY A 125 14.59 5.72 -0.62
C GLY A 125 13.48 5.60 0.43
N SER A 126 12.94 6.73 0.91
CA SER A 126 11.79 6.76 1.81
C SER A 126 10.53 6.18 1.16
N ALA A 127 10.23 6.51 -0.10
CA ALA A 127 9.10 5.91 -0.82
C ALA A 127 9.27 4.39 -0.98
N ILE A 128 10.48 3.89 -1.27
CA ILE A 128 10.77 2.45 -1.32
C ILE A 128 10.58 1.80 0.07
N SER A 129 10.97 2.48 1.15
CA SER A 129 10.73 2.00 2.52
C SER A 129 9.23 1.95 2.87
N VAL A 130 8.43 2.93 2.39
CA VAL A 130 6.96 2.90 2.52
C VAL A 130 6.32 1.81 1.63
N PHE A 131 6.88 1.54 0.44
CA PHE A 131 6.44 0.39 -0.37
C PHE A 131 6.70 -0.93 0.39
N GLY A 132 7.88 -1.07 0.99
CA GLY A 132 8.23 -2.24 1.81
C GLY A 132 7.28 -2.44 2.98
N ILE A 133 6.98 -1.38 3.75
CA ILE A 133 6.09 -1.50 4.92
C ILE A 133 4.64 -1.79 4.54
N VAL A 134 4.18 -1.31 3.37
CA VAL A 134 2.88 -1.68 2.82
C VAL A 134 2.82 -3.19 2.57
N VAL A 135 3.81 -3.77 1.89
CA VAL A 135 3.82 -5.22 1.62
C VAL A 135 3.93 -6.03 2.92
N TRP A 136 4.78 -5.59 3.85
CA TRP A 136 4.95 -6.24 5.15
C TRP A 136 3.67 -6.17 6.01
N GLY A 137 2.95 -5.05 5.98
CA GLY A 137 1.65 -4.91 6.65
C GLY A 137 0.57 -5.79 6.01
N GLY A 138 0.58 -5.93 4.68
CA GLY A 138 -0.25 -6.90 3.97
C GLY A 138 0.00 -8.33 4.45
N LEU A 139 1.27 -8.74 4.53
CA LEU A 139 1.65 -10.04 5.10
C LEU A 139 1.18 -10.17 6.56
N THR A 140 1.38 -9.15 7.40
CA THR A 140 0.97 -9.16 8.82
C THR A 140 -0.55 -9.38 8.99
N ARG A 141 -1.36 -8.88 8.05
CA ARG A 141 -2.81 -9.14 8.00
C ARG A 141 -3.14 -10.54 7.45
N LEU A 142 -2.47 -10.96 6.38
CA LEU A 142 -2.67 -12.26 5.72
C LEU A 142 -2.19 -13.45 6.57
N THR A 143 -1.33 -13.22 7.57
CA THR A 143 -0.91 -14.21 8.58
C THR A 143 -1.61 -14.01 9.92
N GLU A 144 -2.71 -13.25 9.95
CA GLU A 144 -3.55 -12.96 11.14
C GLU A 144 -2.73 -12.55 12.37
N SER A 145 -1.64 -11.82 12.14
CA SER A 145 -0.70 -11.42 13.18
C SER A 145 -0.98 -10.02 13.73
N GLY A 146 -1.91 -9.27 13.11
CA GLY A 146 -2.13 -7.83 13.37
C GLY A 146 -2.77 -7.46 14.72
N LEU A 147 -3.07 -8.44 15.58
CA LEU A 147 -3.63 -8.25 16.93
C LEU A 147 -2.83 -8.99 18.02
N SER A 148 -1.69 -9.59 17.68
CA SER A 148 -0.84 -10.35 18.61
C SER A 148 -0.21 -9.49 19.72
N ILE A 149 -0.01 -8.18 19.48
CA ILE A 149 0.57 -7.22 20.41
C ILE A 149 -0.52 -6.23 20.87
N THR A 150 -1.18 -6.57 21.97
CA THR A 150 -2.31 -5.77 22.50
C THR A 150 -1.88 -4.41 23.08
N GLU A 151 -0.63 -4.29 23.55
CA GLU A 151 -0.12 -3.07 24.16
C GLU A 151 0.38 -2.02 23.14
N TRP A 152 0.16 -0.74 23.47
CA TRP A 152 0.72 0.39 22.72
C TRP A 152 1.92 0.99 23.45
N ARG A 153 3.12 0.48 23.11
CA ARG A 153 4.40 0.94 23.67
C ARG A 153 5.30 1.54 22.57
N PRO A 154 5.20 2.85 22.27
CA PRO A 154 5.94 3.47 21.17
C PRO A 154 7.46 3.37 21.29
N VAL A 155 8.01 3.49 22.50
CA VAL A 155 9.46 3.49 22.76
C VAL A 155 9.94 2.12 23.23
N THR A 156 9.48 1.66 24.40
CA THR A 156 9.98 0.42 25.03
C THR A 156 9.69 -0.84 24.22
N GLY A 157 8.55 -0.92 23.52
CA GLY A 157 8.20 -2.02 22.61
C GLY A 157 9.00 -2.06 21.30
N SER A 158 10.17 -1.42 21.26
CA SER A 158 11.15 -1.55 20.17
C SER A 158 12.09 -2.74 20.38
N MET A 159 12.26 -3.19 21.62
CA MET A 159 12.87 -4.49 21.92
C MET A 159 11.77 -5.56 21.99
N PRO A 160 12.01 -6.78 21.47
CA PRO A 160 11.13 -7.92 21.70
C PRO A 160 11.41 -8.52 23.10
N PRO A 161 10.54 -9.40 23.62
CA PRO A 161 10.79 -10.16 24.83
C PRO A 161 12.11 -10.94 24.75
N ARG A 162 12.91 -10.87 25.82
CA ARG A 162 14.29 -11.40 25.86
C ARG A 162 14.41 -12.74 26.59
N ASP A 163 13.53 -13.00 27.55
CA ASP A 163 13.51 -14.22 28.35
C ASP A 163 12.11 -14.85 28.35
N GLU A 164 12.01 -16.06 28.89
CA GLU A 164 10.78 -16.85 28.85
C GLU A 164 9.67 -16.27 29.74
N ALA A 165 10.01 -15.50 30.78
CA ALA A 165 9.03 -14.85 31.64
C ALA A 165 8.38 -13.64 30.94
N GLU A 166 9.17 -12.84 30.21
CA GLU A 166 8.63 -11.80 29.33
C GLU A 166 7.76 -12.40 28.22
N TRP A 167 8.16 -13.53 27.62
CA TRP A 167 7.37 -14.24 26.60
C TRP A 167 6.03 -14.78 27.11
N GLU A 168 6.00 -15.44 28.27
CA GLU A 168 4.76 -15.91 28.88
C GLU A 168 3.87 -14.74 29.34
N SER A 169 4.45 -13.59 29.75
CA SER A 169 3.66 -12.39 30.06
C SER A 169 2.93 -11.83 28.83
N GLU A 170 3.61 -11.69 27.70
CA GLU A 170 2.97 -11.26 26.44
C GLU A 170 1.95 -12.30 25.95
N PHE A 171 2.26 -13.60 26.08
CA PHE A 171 1.35 -14.66 25.68
C PHE A 171 0.11 -14.75 26.58
N ALA A 172 0.22 -14.48 27.88
CA ALA A 172 -0.92 -14.36 28.78
C ALA A 172 -1.87 -13.21 28.39
N LYS A 173 -1.32 -12.06 27.93
CA LYS A 173 -2.12 -10.96 27.38
C LYS A 173 -2.82 -11.36 26.08
N TYR A 174 -2.17 -12.17 25.25
CA TYR A 174 -2.77 -12.70 24.03
C TYR A 174 -3.90 -13.70 24.31
N LYS A 175 -3.71 -14.61 25.28
CA LYS A 175 -4.74 -15.56 25.76
C LYS A 175 -6.02 -14.87 26.25
N ALA A 176 -5.91 -13.66 26.79
CA ALA A 176 -7.04 -12.85 27.22
C ALA A 176 -7.78 -12.13 26.07
N SER A 177 -7.29 -12.22 24.82
CA SER A 177 -7.91 -11.56 23.67
C SER A 177 -9.04 -12.38 23.04
N PRO A 178 -10.02 -11.71 22.39
CA PRO A 178 -11.03 -12.39 21.57
C PRO A 178 -10.44 -13.27 20.46
N GLU A 179 -9.29 -12.86 19.89
CA GLU A 179 -8.63 -13.58 18.79
C GLU A 179 -8.12 -14.96 19.24
N TYR A 180 -7.48 -15.03 20.42
CA TYR A 180 -7.11 -16.32 21.02
C TYR A 180 -8.35 -17.16 21.34
N ALA A 181 -9.37 -16.58 21.97
CA ALA A 181 -10.56 -17.31 22.39
C ALA A 181 -11.36 -17.93 21.22
N ILE A 182 -11.41 -17.25 20.06
CA ILE A 182 -12.28 -17.64 18.93
C ILE A 182 -11.49 -18.31 17.80
N LEU A 183 -10.31 -17.80 17.42
CA LEU A 183 -9.54 -18.30 16.27
C LEU A 183 -8.40 -19.23 16.68
N ASN A 184 -7.74 -18.95 17.81
CA ASN A 184 -6.48 -19.60 18.20
C ASN A 184 -6.48 -20.30 19.59
N PRO A 185 -7.56 -20.99 20.03
CA PRO A 185 -7.73 -21.40 21.44
C PRO A 185 -6.71 -22.43 21.96
N ASN A 186 -6.03 -23.13 21.04
CA ASN A 186 -5.02 -24.16 21.34
C ASN A 186 -3.61 -23.77 20.87
N MET A 187 -3.37 -22.50 20.53
CA MET A 187 -2.06 -22.04 20.03
C MET A 187 -0.97 -22.25 21.08
N SER A 188 0.20 -22.75 20.66
CA SER A 188 1.37 -22.87 21.54
C SER A 188 2.17 -21.57 21.63
N LEU A 189 3.00 -21.41 22.68
CA LEU A 189 3.92 -20.27 22.79
C LEU A 189 4.87 -20.17 21.58
N ALA A 190 5.28 -21.30 21.00
CA ALA A 190 6.14 -21.35 19.81
C ALA A 190 5.44 -20.84 18.53
N GLU A 191 4.12 -20.94 18.46
CA GLU A 191 3.31 -20.38 17.37
C GLU A 191 3.01 -18.90 17.62
N PHE A 192 2.67 -18.54 18.86
CA PHE A 192 2.52 -17.14 19.29
C PHE A 192 3.78 -16.31 18.98
N LYS A 193 4.98 -16.84 19.28
CA LYS A 193 6.27 -16.22 18.94
C LYS A 193 6.36 -15.86 17.44
N LYS A 194 5.80 -16.66 16.52
CA LYS A 194 5.81 -16.38 15.07
C LYS A 194 4.95 -15.17 14.70
N ILE A 195 3.68 -15.14 15.15
CA ILE A 195 2.77 -14.02 14.86
C ILE A 195 3.26 -12.72 15.55
N TYR A 196 3.75 -12.84 16.78
CA TYR A 196 4.36 -11.72 17.51
C TYR A 196 5.54 -11.11 16.76
N PHE A 197 6.49 -11.93 16.26
CA PHE A 197 7.62 -11.41 15.49
C PHE A 197 7.20 -10.75 14.18
N MET A 198 6.16 -11.25 13.51
CA MET A 198 5.63 -10.63 12.29
C MET A 198 5.07 -9.24 12.57
N GLU A 199 4.28 -9.08 13.64
CA GLU A 199 3.71 -7.79 14.02
C GLU A 199 4.74 -6.83 14.64
N TRP A 200 5.61 -7.33 15.51
CA TRP A 200 6.69 -6.55 16.12
C TRP A 200 7.63 -5.96 15.05
N SER A 201 8.01 -6.76 14.05
CA SER A 201 8.87 -6.30 12.96
C SER A 201 8.16 -5.28 12.05
N HIS A 202 6.85 -5.44 11.82
CA HIS A 202 6.03 -4.43 11.16
C HIS A 202 6.05 -3.10 11.93
N ARG A 203 5.72 -3.14 13.23
CA ARG A 203 5.71 -1.96 14.11
C ARG A 203 7.09 -1.29 14.19
N LEU A 204 8.16 -2.07 14.33
CA LEU A 204 9.53 -1.58 14.38
C LEU A 204 9.94 -0.89 13.06
N TRP A 205 9.62 -1.48 11.91
CA TRP A 205 9.90 -0.84 10.62
C TRP A 205 9.07 0.44 10.44
N GLY A 206 7.82 0.49 10.92
CA GLY A 206 7.04 1.72 10.98
C GLY A 206 7.73 2.84 11.76
N ARG A 207 8.32 2.53 12.93
CA ARG A 207 9.17 3.47 13.69
C ARG A 207 10.42 3.88 12.89
N ALA A 208 11.07 2.93 12.22
CA ALA A 208 12.24 3.20 11.39
C ALA A 208 11.93 4.13 10.21
N VAL A 209 10.79 3.96 9.53
CA VAL A 209 10.28 4.90 8.51
C VAL A 209 10.11 6.30 9.10
N GLY A 210 9.53 6.42 10.29
CA GLY A 210 9.41 7.68 11.02
C GLY A 210 10.75 8.37 11.24
N MET A 211 11.71 7.69 11.85
CA MET A 211 13.03 8.27 12.16
C MET A 211 13.86 8.58 10.90
N THR A 212 13.90 7.67 9.93
CA THR A 212 14.65 7.83 8.68
C THR A 212 14.01 8.83 7.71
N PHE A 213 12.77 9.25 7.95
CA PHE A 213 12.17 10.40 7.28
C PHE A 213 12.38 11.70 8.06
N VAL A 214 11.95 11.77 9.31
CA VAL A 214 11.87 13.03 10.07
C VAL A 214 13.26 13.61 10.35
N LEU A 215 14.26 12.80 10.71
CA LEU A 215 15.59 13.31 11.04
C LEU A 215 16.30 13.92 9.80
N PRO A 216 16.34 13.26 8.62
CA PRO A 216 16.86 13.91 7.41
C PRO A 216 16.00 15.09 6.93
N ALA A 217 14.67 15.05 7.09
CA ALA A 217 13.80 16.17 6.73
C ALA A 217 14.16 17.44 7.51
N LEU A 218 14.28 17.33 8.85
CA LEU A 218 14.72 18.41 9.74
C LEU A 218 16.10 18.92 9.33
N TYR A 219 17.07 18.02 9.10
CA TYR A 219 18.42 18.38 8.64
C TYR A 219 18.40 19.16 7.31
N PHE A 220 17.65 18.69 6.30
CA PHE A 220 17.59 19.35 5.00
C PHE A 220 16.91 20.72 5.05
N VAL A 221 15.90 20.91 5.92
CA VAL A 221 15.26 22.20 6.16
C VAL A 221 16.21 23.14 6.90
N ALA A 222 16.80 22.72 8.02
CA ALA A 222 17.73 23.52 8.82
C ALA A 222 18.97 23.95 8.03
N ARG A 223 19.55 23.04 7.23
CA ARG A 223 20.67 23.34 6.32
C ARG A 223 20.25 24.00 5.00
N ARG A 224 18.98 24.45 4.89
CA ARG A 224 18.44 25.19 3.73
C ARG A 224 18.73 24.51 2.38
N ARG A 225 18.65 23.17 2.33
CA ARG A 225 18.91 22.34 1.13
C ARG A 225 17.65 22.13 0.25
N VAL A 226 16.53 22.75 0.64
CA VAL A 226 15.19 22.67 0.04
C VAL A 226 14.62 24.05 -0.21
N SER A 227 13.77 24.19 -1.23
CA SER A 227 12.96 25.41 -1.43
C SER A 227 11.79 25.49 -0.44
N LYS A 228 11.22 26.69 -0.21
CA LYS A 228 10.06 26.86 0.70
C LYS A 228 8.89 25.91 0.41
N PRO A 229 8.41 25.72 -0.84
CA PRO A 229 7.33 24.76 -1.11
C PRO A 229 7.71 23.30 -0.79
N MET A 230 8.99 22.95 -0.96
CA MET A 230 9.45 21.61 -0.59
C MET A 230 9.52 21.45 0.93
N ALA A 231 9.91 22.47 1.69
CA ALA A 231 9.85 22.42 3.16
C ALA A 231 8.42 22.15 3.67
N PHE A 232 7.40 22.81 3.09
CA PHE A 232 5.99 22.51 3.40
C PHE A 232 5.57 21.09 3.01
N ASN A 233 6.03 20.57 1.85
CA ASN A 233 5.81 19.16 1.50
C ASN A 233 6.44 18.20 2.53
N LEU A 234 7.68 18.46 2.98
CA LEU A 234 8.35 17.62 3.97
C LEU A 234 7.63 17.66 5.33
N LEU A 235 7.12 18.83 5.74
CA LEU A 235 6.30 18.97 6.94
C LEU A 235 4.99 18.16 6.81
N GLY A 236 4.27 18.31 5.70
CA GLY A 236 3.03 17.59 5.46
C GLY A 236 3.19 16.06 5.38
N ILE A 237 4.26 15.58 4.74
CA ILE A 237 4.60 14.15 4.72
C ILE A 237 4.98 13.68 6.13
N SER A 238 5.75 14.46 6.91
CA SER A 238 6.11 14.11 8.30
C SER A 238 4.86 14.00 9.18
N ALA A 239 3.93 14.95 9.06
CA ALA A 239 2.65 14.91 9.77
C ALA A 239 1.82 13.68 9.38
N LEU A 240 1.78 13.32 8.08
CA LEU A 240 1.07 12.13 7.61
C LEU A 240 1.71 10.82 8.11
N ILE A 241 3.04 10.75 8.24
CA ILE A 241 3.74 9.61 8.88
C ILE A 241 3.40 9.53 10.38
N GLY A 242 3.39 10.66 11.10
CA GLY A 242 2.92 10.68 12.49
C GLY A 242 1.47 10.19 12.61
N PHE A 243 0.61 10.59 11.68
CA PHE A 243 -0.78 10.16 11.61
C PHE A 243 -0.94 8.68 11.25
N GLN A 244 0.01 8.05 10.51
CA GLN A 244 0.02 6.58 10.34
C GLN A 244 0.06 5.86 11.70
N GLY A 245 0.87 6.36 12.65
CA GLY A 245 0.92 5.79 14.01
C GLY A 245 -0.41 5.89 14.74
N VAL A 246 -1.12 7.02 14.60
CA VAL A 246 -2.45 7.23 15.20
C VAL A 246 -3.49 6.28 14.58
N ILE A 247 -3.49 6.11 13.26
CA ILE A 247 -4.39 5.16 12.57
C ILE A 247 -4.05 3.71 12.95
N GLY A 248 -2.77 3.35 13.05
CA GLY A 248 -2.32 2.01 13.46
C GLY A 248 -2.79 1.66 14.88
N TRP A 249 -2.65 2.59 15.83
CA TRP A 249 -3.23 2.45 17.17
C TRP A 249 -4.76 2.27 17.13
N TRP A 250 -5.46 3.07 16.31
CA TRP A 250 -6.90 2.97 16.13
C TRP A 250 -7.34 1.64 15.51
N MET A 251 -6.55 1.03 14.63
CA MET A 251 -6.76 -0.32 14.10
C MET A 251 -6.65 -1.40 15.19
N VAL A 252 -5.59 -1.36 16.01
CA VAL A 252 -5.41 -2.35 17.08
C VAL A 252 -6.52 -2.23 18.13
N LYS A 253 -6.85 -1.00 18.55
CA LYS A 253 -7.94 -0.73 19.51
C LYS A 253 -9.33 -1.19 19.02
N SER A 254 -9.53 -1.47 17.72
CA SER A 254 -10.78 -2.09 17.24
C SER A 254 -10.92 -3.55 17.61
N GLY A 255 -9.83 -4.33 17.47
CA GLY A 255 -9.87 -5.79 17.56
C GLY A 255 -9.93 -6.32 19.00
N LEU A 256 -9.90 -5.42 19.98
CA LEU A 256 -9.85 -5.70 21.41
C LEU A 256 -11.09 -5.19 22.14
N LYS A 257 -12.25 -5.17 21.46
CA LYS A 257 -13.54 -4.77 22.05
C LYS A 257 -14.30 -5.99 22.54
N ASP A 258 -14.90 -5.88 23.72
CA ASP A 258 -15.69 -6.97 24.32
C ASP A 258 -16.93 -7.34 23.49
N ASP A 259 -17.45 -6.40 22.69
CA ASP A 259 -18.50 -6.63 21.69
C ASP A 259 -18.15 -7.77 20.70
N LEU A 260 -16.86 -8.13 20.56
CA LEU A 260 -16.35 -9.19 19.68
C LEU A 260 -16.38 -10.60 20.31
N PHE A 261 -16.84 -10.73 21.57
CA PHE A 261 -17.18 -12.03 22.18
C PHE A 261 -18.61 -12.50 21.85
N ALA A 262 -19.39 -11.72 21.09
CA ALA A 262 -20.75 -12.09 20.72
C ALA A 262 -20.79 -13.29 19.76
N PRO A 263 -21.79 -14.18 19.84
CA PRO A 263 -21.94 -15.27 18.88
C PRO A 263 -22.05 -14.75 17.44
N GLY A 264 -21.08 -15.09 16.59
CA GLY A 264 -21.02 -14.66 15.19
C GLY A 264 -20.14 -13.43 14.90
N SER A 265 -19.54 -12.77 15.89
CA SER A 265 -18.54 -11.73 15.64
C SER A 265 -17.15 -12.32 15.42
N HIS A 266 -16.55 -12.06 14.25
CA HIS A 266 -15.15 -12.39 14.00
C HIS A 266 -14.24 -11.30 14.59
N PRO A 267 -13.28 -11.64 15.48
CA PRO A 267 -12.39 -10.68 16.12
C PRO A 267 -11.29 -10.22 15.15
N ARG A 268 -11.64 -9.29 14.25
CA ARG A 268 -10.73 -8.73 13.24
C ARG A 268 -10.72 -7.20 13.24
N VAL A 269 -9.63 -6.62 12.75
CA VAL A 269 -9.58 -5.17 12.50
C VAL A 269 -10.63 -4.81 11.46
N SER A 270 -11.50 -3.83 11.79
CA SER A 270 -12.54 -3.37 10.87
C SER A 270 -11.95 -2.95 9.50
N GLN A 271 -12.59 -3.43 8.43
CA GLN A 271 -12.20 -3.18 7.04
C GLN A 271 -12.09 -1.69 6.70
N TYR A 272 -12.91 -0.85 7.33
CA TYR A 272 -12.84 0.61 7.22
C TYR A 272 -11.50 1.17 7.73
N ARG A 273 -10.99 0.64 8.84
CA ARG A 273 -9.76 1.10 9.49
C ARG A 273 -8.53 0.60 8.73
N LEU A 274 -8.56 -0.66 8.29
CA LEU A 274 -7.55 -1.23 7.40
C LEU A 274 -7.44 -0.43 6.09
N THR A 275 -8.57 -0.15 5.44
CA THR A 275 -8.62 0.63 4.19
C THR A 275 -8.16 2.07 4.41
N ALA A 276 -8.55 2.72 5.52
CA ALA A 276 -8.08 4.06 5.86
C ALA A 276 -6.55 4.11 6.07
N HIS A 277 -5.97 3.11 6.75
CA HIS A 277 -4.53 3.00 6.97
C HIS A 277 -3.78 2.76 5.65
N LEU A 278 -4.19 1.76 4.87
CA LEU A 278 -3.57 1.46 3.58
C LEU A 278 -3.68 2.65 2.61
N GLY A 279 -4.85 3.30 2.55
CA GLY A 279 -5.08 4.47 1.69
C GLY A 279 -4.22 5.67 2.07
N THR A 280 -4.09 5.96 3.38
CA THR A 280 -3.21 7.04 3.84
C THR A 280 -1.73 6.71 3.67
N ALA A 281 -1.32 5.44 3.78
CA ALA A 281 0.02 4.98 3.39
C ALA A 281 0.28 5.14 1.88
N PHE A 282 -0.70 4.80 1.02
CA PHE A 282 -0.62 5.00 -0.43
C PHE A 282 -0.53 6.48 -0.80
N VAL A 283 -1.27 7.36 -0.11
CA VAL A 283 -1.15 8.83 -0.27
C VAL A 283 0.23 9.32 0.15
N CYS A 284 0.74 8.84 1.29
CA CYS A 284 2.09 9.17 1.79
C CYS A 284 3.18 8.78 0.78
N TYR A 285 3.16 7.53 0.32
CA TYR A 285 4.01 7.01 -0.76
C TYR A 285 3.94 7.89 -2.02
N SER A 286 2.72 8.18 -2.48
CA SER A 286 2.48 8.96 -3.69
C SER A 286 3.04 10.38 -3.57
N TRP A 287 2.91 11.01 -2.40
CA TRP A 287 3.42 12.35 -2.14
C TRP A 287 4.96 12.39 -2.09
N MET A 288 5.61 11.40 -1.46
CA MET A 288 7.07 11.24 -1.49
C MET A 288 7.59 11.07 -2.93
N LEU A 289 7.02 10.10 -3.66
CA LEU A 289 7.39 9.79 -5.03
C LEU A 289 7.21 10.99 -5.95
N PHE A 290 6.05 11.64 -5.92
CA PHE A 290 5.76 12.78 -6.79
C PHE A 290 6.65 14.00 -6.46
N SER A 291 6.97 14.21 -5.18
CA SER A 291 7.92 15.24 -4.74
C SER A 291 9.33 14.96 -5.27
N ALA A 292 9.83 13.73 -5.14
CA ALA A 292 11.14 13.33 -5.66
C ALA A 292 11.25 13.48 -7.17
N LEU A 293 10.27 12.95 -7.91
CA LEU A 293 10.20 13.04 -9.36
C LEU A 293 10.15 14.51 -9.84
N THR A 294 9.42 15.37 -9.12
CA THR A 294 9.37 16.81 -9.40
C THR A 294 10.74 17.48 -9.24
N VAL A 295 11.48 17.16 -8.17
CA VAL A 295 12.85 17.71 -7.97
C VAL A 295 13.80 17.23 -9.07
N LEU A 296 13.84 15.92 -9.35
CA LEU A 296 14.71 15.37 -10.40
C LEU A 296 14.40 15.97 -11.77
N ARG A 297 13.11 16.10 -12.12
CA ARG A 297 12.70 16.67 -13.40
C ARG A 297 12.96 18.16 -13.50
N THR A 298 12.66 18.94 -12.47
CA THR A 298 12.93 20.40 -12.47
C THR A 298 14.42 20.64 -12.69
N ARG A 299 15.29 19.90 -11.99
CA ARG A 299 16.75 19.99 -12.19
C ARG A 299 17.17 19.63 -13.62
N ARG A 300 16.59 18.59 -14.22
CA ARG A 300 16.86 18.19 -15.61
C ARG A 300 16.39 19.25 -16.62
N LEU A 301 15.20 19.83 -16.44
CA LEU A 301 14.66 20.86 -17.34
C LEU A 301 15.45 22.18 -17.24
N VAL A 302 15.94 22.53 -16.04
CA VAL A 302 16.71 23.75 -15.79
C VAL A 302 18.16 23.66 -16.31
N ALA A 303 18.62 22.45 -16.65
CA ALA A 303 19.93 22.22 -17.28
C ALA A 303 19.92 22.53 -18.79
N ASP A 304 18.79 22.32 -19.48
CA ASP A 304 18.57 22.67 -20.90
C ASP A 304 17.23 23.43 -21.03
N PRO A 305 17.24 24.75 -20.85
CA PRO A 305 16.02 25.55 -20.88
C PRO A 305 15.33 25.58 -22.24
N THR A 306 16.11 25.51 -23.33
CA THR A 306 15.61 25.59 -24.70
C THR A 306 14.79 24.35 -25.07
N ALA A 307 15.34 23.15 -24.84
CA ALA A 307 14.59 21.91 -25.05
C ALA A 307 13.44 21.77 -24.05
N ALA A 308 13.59 22.27 -22.82
CA ALA A 308 12.52 22.27 -21.83
C ALA A 308 11.32 23.14 -22.25
N MET A 309 11.56 24.32 -22.84
CA MET A 309 10.48 25.18 -23.37
C MET A 309 9.87 24.64 -24.66
N ALA A 310 10.63 23.92 -25.49
CA ALA A 310 10.06 23.18 -26.62
C ALA A 310 9.10 22.07 -26.12
N LEU A 311 9.54 21.27 -25.14
CA LEU A 311 8.69 20.25 -24.51
C LEU A 311 7.44 20.85 -23.83
N ALA A 312 7.56 22.00 -23.16
CA ALA A 312 6.43 22.69 -22.55
C ALA A 312 5.38 23.12 -23.58
N ARG A 313 5.81 23.60 -24.76
CA ARG A 313 4.92 23.91 -25.88
C ARG A 313 4.21 22.65 -26.40
N THR A 314 4.93 21.55 -26.63
CA THR A 314 4.32 20.26 -27.05
C THR A 314 3.26 19.77 -26.06
N LEU A 315 3.59 19.76 -24.76
CA LEU A 315 2.70 19.26 -23.70
C LEU A 315 1.47 20.16 -23.44
N SER A 316 1.47 21.40 -23.94
CA SER A 316 0.34 22.34 -23.80
C SER A 316 -0.75 22.15 -24.87
N SER A 317 -0.53 21.31 -25.89
CA SER A 317 -1.51 21.08 -26.95
C SER A 317 -2.85 20.51 -26.44
N PRO A 318 -4.00 20.83 -27.06
CA PRO A 318 -5.33 20.38 -26.58
C PRO A 318 -5.47 18.86 -26.49
N ALA A 319 -4.93 18.12 -27.47
CA ALA A 319 -4.95 16.65 -27.48
C ALA A 319 -4.20 16.06 -26.26
N LEU A 320 -3.05 16.63 -25.91
CA LEU A 320 -2.26 16.17 -24.76
C LEU A 320 -2.87 16.64 -23.44
N THR A 321 -3.59 17.77 -23.42
CA THR A 321 -4.41 18.18 -22.28
C THR A 321 -5.53 17.19 -22.00
N ARG A 322 -6.29 16.73 -23.00
CA ARG A 322 -7.31 15.67 -22.83
C ARG A 322 -6.68 14.36 -22.37
N PHE A 323 -5.58 13.92 -23.00
CA PHE A 323 -4.87 12.70 -22.60
C PHE A 323 -4.37 12.76 -21.15
N ARG A 324 -3.86 13.92 -20.70
CA ARG A 324 -3.45 14.16 -19.32
C ARG A 324 -4.62 14.09 -18.34
N THR A 325 -5.78 14.64 -18.67
CA THR A 325 -6.98 14.54 -17.83
C THR A 325 -7.42 13.08 -17.70
N LEU A 326 -7.51 12.34 -18.82
CA LEU A 326 -7.83 10.91 -18.80
C LEU A 326 -6.81 10.07 -18.00
N THR A 327 -5.51 10.34 -18.14
CA THR A 327 -4.47 9.67 -17.34
C THR A 327 -4.64 9.97 -15.83
N THR A 328 -5.10 11.17 -15.49
CA THR A 328 -5.33 11.59 -14.09
C THR A 328 -6.56 10.89 -13.51
N ALA A 329 -7.67 10.86 -14.25
CA ALA A 329 -8.87 10.11 -13.88
C ALA A 329 -8.57 8.61 -13.73
N LEU A 330 -7.78 8.03 -14.65
CA LEU A 330 -7.32 6.65 -14.57
C LEU A 330 -6.43 6.38 -13.34
N THR A 331 -5.59 7.34 -12.95
CA THR A 331 -4.78 7.22 -11.73
C THR A 331 -5.67 7.20 -10.48
N ALA A 332 -6.75 8.00 -10.46
CA ALA A 332 -7.74 7.96 -9.39
C ALA A 332 -8.50 6.62 -9.39
N LEU A 333 -8.92 6.11 -10.55
CA LEU A 333 -9.59 4.81 -10.69
C LEU A 333 -8.69 3.65 -10.20
N ILE A 334 -7.39 3.67 -10.53
CA ILE A 334 -6.41 2.69 -10.02
C ILE A 334 -6.30 2.77 -8.49
N PHE A 335 -6.27 3.98 -7.92
CA PHE A 335 -6.27 4.16 -6.46
C PHE A 335 -7.55 3.61 -5.83
N THR A 336 -8.73 3.96 -6.34
CA THR A 336 -10.03 3.46 -5.86
C THR A 336 -10.12 1.94 -5.94
N THR A 337 -9.61 1.33 -7.01
CA THR A 337 -9.57 -0.13 -7.18
C THR A 337 -8.65 -0.81 -6.16
N ALA A 338 -7.52 -0.18 -5.81
CA ALA A 338 -6.67 -0.67 -4.72
C ALA A 338 -7.38 -0.55 -3.35
N MET A 339 -8.20 0.50 -3.15
CA MET A 339 -8.98 0.67 -1.91
C MET A 339 -10.14 -0.33 -1.80
N SER A 340 -10.83 -0.68 -2.89
CA SER A 340 -11.83 -1.77 -2.85
C SER A 340 -11.17 -3.13 -2.56
N GLY A 341 -9.95 -3.36 -3.05
CA GLY A 341 -9.16 -4.54 -2.69
C GLY A 341 -8.81 -4.60 -1.19
N ALA A 342 -8.62 -3.45 -0.53
CA ALA A 342 -8.41 -3.38 0.91
C ALA A 342 -9.68 -3.72 1.71
N LEU A 343 -10.87 -3.40 1.19
CA LEU A 343 -12.15 -3.84 1.76
C LEU A 343 -12.32 -5.36 1.61
N VAL A 344 -11.99 -5.92 0.44
CA VAL A 344 -11.99 -7.38 0.21
C VAL A 344 -11.10 -8.10 1.22
N ALA A 345 -9.86 -7.65 1.41
CA ALA A 345 -8.94 -8.23 2.40
C ALA A 345 -9.33 -7.95 3.87
N GLY A 346 -10.07 -6.87 4.12
CA GLY A 346 -10.59 -6.56 5.45
C GLY A 346 -11.80 -7.39 5.85
N LEU A 347 -12.56 -7.91 4.88
CA LEU A 347 -13.74 -8.76 5.06
C LEU A 347 -13.45 -10.26 4.83
N ASP A 348 -12.22 -10.62 4.44
CA ASP A 348 -11.85 -11.95 3.94
C ASP A 348 -12.70 -12.43 2.74
N ALA A 349 -13.27 -11.45 2.01
CA ALA A 349 -14.18 -11.66 0.90
C ALA A 349 -13.52 -12.34 -0.33
N GLY A 350 -12.19 -12.51 -0.32
CA GLY A 350 -11.47 -13.29 -1.32
C GLY A 350 -11.73 -14.81 -1.26
N LEU A 351 -12.37 -15.30 -0.20
CA LEU A 351 -12.68 -16.72 0.04
C LEU A 351 -14.16 -17.09 -0.19
N ILE A 352 -14.96 -16.17 -0.77
CA ILE A 352 -16.41 -16.37 -0.97
C ILE A 352 -16.69 -17.04 -2.32
N TYR A 353 -16.33 -16.37 -3.42
CA TYR A 353 -16.38 -16.93 -4.77
C TYR A 353 -14.98 -17.03 -5.36
N ASN A 354 -14.57 -18.24 -5.73
CA ASN A 354 -13.18 -18.56 -6.09
C ASN A 354 -13.01 -19.03 -7.54
N GLU A 355 -14.06 -18.89 -8.35
CA GLU A 355 -14.09 -19.01 -9.79
C GLU A 355 -14.11 -17.63 -10.50
N PHE A 356 -13.71 -17.61 -11.78
CA PHE A 356 -13.68 -16.42 -12.62
C PHE A 356 -13.99 -16.81 -14.08
N PRO A 357 -14.79 -16.03 -14.84
CA PRO A 357 -15.39 -14.74 -14.49
C PRO A 357 -16.66 -14.82 -13.63
N MET A 358 -17.23 -16.01 -13.45
CA MET A 358 -18.49 -16.21 -12.72
C MET A 358 -18.31 -16.01 -11.19
N MET A 359 -19.45 -15.91 -10.51
CA MET A 359 -19.65 -15.92 -9.06
C MET A 359 -20.87 -16.81 -8.80
N GLY A 360 -20.64 -18.08 -8.52
CA GLY A 360 -21.65 -19.14 -8.53
C GLY A 360 -22.18 -19.41 -9.94
N LEU A 361 -23.50 -19.36 -10.09
CA LEU A 361 -24.20 -19.73 -11.33
C LEU A 361 -24.23 -18.62 -12.41
N GLY A 362 -23.71 -17.43 -12.13
CA GLY A 362 -23.75 -16.29 -13.05
C GLY A 362 -22.59 -15.32 -12.88
N LEU A 363 -22.61 -14.18 -13.57
CA LEU A 363 -21.57 -13.15 -13.47
C LEU A 363 -21.61 -12.34 -12.16
N ALA A 364 -22.69 -12.49 -11.39
CA ALA A 364 -22.88 -11.88 -10.08
C ALA A 364 -23.72 -12.83 -9.20
N PRO A 365 -23.56 -12.77 -7.86
CA PRO A 365 -24.44 -13.45 -6.90
C PRO A 365 -25.92 -13.04 -7.04
N PRO A 366 -26.86 -13.84 -6.51
CA PRO A 366 -28.28 -13.47 -6.48
C PRO A 366 -28.54 -12.12 -5.80
N ALA A 367 -29.52 -11.36 -6.29
CA ALA A 367 -29.83 -10.03 -5.76
C ALA A 367 -30.22 -10.05 -4.27
N SER A 368 -30.81 -11.15 -3.78
CA SER A 368 -31.12 -11.39 -2.36
C SER A 368 -29.87 -11.51 -1.48
N GLU A 369 -28.76 -11.97 -2.04
CA GLU A 369 -27.47 -12.04 -1.36
C GLU A 369 -26.76 -10.68 -1.39
N LEU A 370 -26.80 -9.98 -2.53
CA LEU A 370 -26.16 -8.67 -2.70
C LEU A 370 -26.82 -7.54 -1.90
N TRP A 371 -28.14 -7.57 -1.73
CA TRP A 371 -28.91 -6.54 -1.04
C TRP A 371 -29.58 -7.10 0.22
N ASN A 372 -28.79 -7.70 1.09
CA ASN A 372 -29.28 -8.37 2.29
C ASN A 372 -29.55 -7.34 3.42
N PRO A 373 -30.79 -7.27 3.98
CA PRO A 373 -31.12 -6.39 5.10
C PRO A 373 -30.36 -6.70 6.40
N PHE A 374 -29.72 -7.87 6.52
CA PHE A 374 -28.85 -8.24 7.65
C PHE A 374 -27.75 -7.19 7.93
N TYR A 375 -27.24 -6.53 6.89
CA TYR A 375 -26.21 -5.51 7.04
C TYR A 375 -26.75 -4.14 7.46
N CYS A 376 -28.07 -3.89 7.39
CA CYS A 376 -28.67 -2.63 7.84
C CYS A 376 -28.51 -2.44 9.35
N ARG A 377 -28.31 -1.19 9.80
CA ARG A 377 -28.32 -0.86 11.24
C ARG A 377 -29.43 0.11 11.62
N LYS A 378 -30.15 0.64 10.64
CA LYS A 378 -31.38 1.42 10.84
C LYS A 378 -32.61 0.57 10.58
N ALA A 379 -33.65 0.77 11.39
CA ALA A 379 -34.94 0.13 11.19
C ALA A 379 -35.62 0.51 9.86
N ASP A 380 -35.32 1.69 9.31
CA ASP A 380 -35.83 2.17 8.02
C ASP A 380 -35.11 1.59 6.79
N GLN A 381 -34.06 0.79 6.99
CA GLN A 381 -33.19 0.24 5.94
C GLN A 381 -32.59 1.29 4.97
N SER A 382 -32.58 2.58 5.32
CA SER A 382 -31.99 3.64 4.49
C SER A 382 -30.47 3.52 4.32
N ASP A 383 -29.83 2.63 5.09
CA ASP A 383 -28.43 2.27 4.99
C ASP A 383 -28.14 0.97 4.21
N LEU A 384 -29.17 0.30 3.65
CA LEU A 384 -29.05 -0.96 2.89
C LEU A 384 -27.97 -0.90 1.81
N TRP A 385 -27.99 0.13 0.96
CA TRP A 385 -27.14 0.21 -0.22
C TRP A 385 -25.65 0.32 0.13
N TRP A 386 -25.26 1.36 0.87
CA TRP A 386 -23.86 1.63 1.15
C TRP A 386 -23.25 0.64 2.15
N ARG A 387 -24.06 0.04 3.03
CA ARG A 387 -23.57 -1.03 3.91
C ARG A 387 -23.33 -2.33 3.17
N ASN A 388 -24.22 -2.74 2.27
CA ASN A 388 -23.91 -3.91 1.46
C ASN A 388 -22.64 -3.66 0.61
N MET A 389 -22.50 -2.49 -0.01
CA MET A 389 -21.29 -2.14 -0.80
C MET A 389 -19.97 -2.06 0.01
N LEU A 390 -20.00 -2.08 1.35
CA LEU A 390 -18.79 -1.88 2.20
C LEU A 390 -18.65 -2.89 3.37
N GLU A 391 -19.67 -3.69 3.65
CA GLU A 391 -19.74 -4.66 4.75
C GLU A 391 -20.17 -6.06 4.28
N ASN A 392 -20.90 -6.21 3.16
CA ASN A 392 -21.28 -7.51 2.61
C ASN A 392 -20.13 -8.10 1.78
N PRO A 393 -19.53 -9.24 2.17
CA PRO A 393 -18.39 -9.82 1.47
C PRO A 393 -18.66 -10.08 -0.01
N SER A 394 -19.83 -10.63 -0.35
CA SER A 394 -20.18 -11.00 -1.73
C SER A 394 -20.29 -9.78 -2.66
N LEU A 395 -20.94 -8.70 -2.19
CA LEU A 395 -21.02 -7.45 -2.97
C LEU A 395 -19.67 -6.73 -3.02
N VAL A 396 -18.91 -6.67 -1.93
CA VAL A 396 -17.57 -6.07 -1.92
C VAL A 396 -16.61 -6.81 -2.86
N GLN A 397 -16.71 -8.15 -2.95
CA GLN A 397 -15.93 -8.93 -3.91
C GLN A 397 -16.35 -8.64 -5.36
N LEU A 398 -17.66 -8.52 -5.63
CA LEU A 398 -18.19 -8.14 -6.95
C LEU A 398 -17.76 -6.73 -7.35
N ASP A 399 -17.91 -5.73 -6.47
CA ASP A 399 -17.50 -4.34 -6.69
C ASP A 399 -16.00 -4.24 -7.01
N HIS A 400 -15.16 -5.00 -6.30
CA HIS A 400 -13.73 -5.05 -6.61
C HIS A 400 -13.45 -5.72 -7.95
N ARG A 401 -14.11 -6.84 -8.29
CA ARG A 401 -13.99 -7.50 -9.60
C ARG A 401 -14.39 -6.54 -10.74
N ILE A 402 -15.50 -5.81 -10.60
CA ILE A 402 -15.96 -4.80 -11.56
C ILE A 402 -14.91 -3.68 -11.70
N LEU A 403 -14.48 -3.06 -10.60
CA LEU A 403 -13.48 -1.99 -10.60
C LEU A 403 -12.14 -2.44 -11.21
N ALA A 404 -11.71 -3.68 -10.97
CA ALA A 404 -10.51 -4.26 -11.58
C ALA A 404 -10.65 -4.39 -13.10
N MET A 405 -11.78 -4.91 -13.59
CA MET A 405 -12.03 -5.04 -15.03
C MET A 405 -12.25 -3.68 -15.72
N THR A 406 -12.92 -2.73 -15.08
CA THR A 406 -13.02 -1.33 -15.55
C THR A 406 -11.64 -0.67 -15.59
N THR A 407 -10.77 -0.91 -14.61
CA THR A 407 -9.39 -0.41 -14.61
C THR A 407 -8.57 -1.01 -15.74
N PHE A 408 -8.60 -2.33 -15.91
CA PHE A 408 -7.89 -3.04 -16.97
C PHE A 408 -8.30 -2.54 -18.36
N THR A 409 -9.60 -2.53 -18.64
CA THR A 409 -10.15 -2.03 -19.92
C THR A 409 -9.85 -0.53 -20.13
N SER A 410 -9.90 0.30 -19.09
CA SER A 410 -9.57 1.73 -19.19
C SER A 410 -8.08 1.99 -19.46
N VAL A 411 -7.17 1.17 -18.90
CA VAL A 411 -5.73 1.23 -19.24
C VAL A 411 -5.51 0.85 -20.71
N LEU A 412 -6.15 -0.22 -21.19
CA LEU A 412 -6.07 -0.63 -22.60
C LEU A 412 -6.65 0.44 -23.54
N ALA A 413 -7.81 1.00 -23.21
CA ALA A 413 -8.44 2.08 -23.98
C ALA A 413 -7.55 3.34 -24.02
N LEU A 414 -6.95 3.74 -22.90
CA LEU A 414 -6.00 4.86 -22.85
C LEU A 414 -4.74 4.56 -23.69
N PHE A 415 -4.24 3.33 -23.65
CA PHE A 415 -3.11 2.90 -24.47
C PHE A 415 -3.44 2.97 -25.96
N VAL A 416 -4.56 2.38 -26.41
CA VAL A 416 -5.00 2.44 -27.81
C VAL A 416 -5.22 3.89 -28.24
N TYR A 417 -5.87 4.72 -27.42
CA TYR A 417 -6.04 6.15 -27.68
C TYR A 417 -4.68 6.86 -27.88
N SER A 418 -3.67 6.55 -27.06
CA SER A 418 -2.31 7.08 -27.20
C SER A 418 -1.62 6.74 -28.53
N ARG A 419 -2.13 5.76 -29.27
CA ARG A 419 -1.59 5.32 -30.57
C ARG A 419 -2.37 5.85 -31.79
N ARG A 420 -3.42 6.66 -31.60
CA ARG A 420 -4.25 7.19 -32.71
C ARG A 420 -3.89 8.62 -33.13
N GLY A 421 -3.80 8.83 -34.45
CA GLY A 421 -3.81 10.14 -35.12
C GLY A 421 -2.84 11.20 -34.55
N LYS A 422 -3.33 12.44 -34.45
CA LYS A 422 -2.55 13.62 -34.00
C LYS A 422 -1.95 13.43 -32.59
N LEU A 423 -2.61 12.68 -31.71
CA LEU A 423 -2.09 12.37 -30.37
C LEU A 423 -0.84 11.47 -30.46
N ALA A 424 -0.88 10.44 -31.30
CA ALA A 424 0.27 9.56 -31.51
C ALA A 424 1.48 10.30 -32.10
N ALA A 425 1.26 11.27 -32.99
CA ALA A 425 2.34 12.12 -33.52
C ALA A 425 2.96 13.00 -32.42
N ALA A 426 2.12 13.68 -31.62
CA ALA A 426 2.57 14.65 -30.62
C ALA A 426 3.15 14.03 -29.32
N LEU A 427 2.89 12.75 -29.03
CA LEU A 427 3.34 12.13 -27.77
C LEU A 427 4.86 11.84 -27.72
N PRO A 428 5.58 12.37 -26.70
CA PRO A 428 7.00 12.07 -26.50
C PRO A 428 7.31 10.58 -26.32
N LYS A 429 8.47 10.11 -26.80
CA LYS A 429 8.89 8.69 -26.78
C LYS A 429 8.81 8.07 -25.37
N ASN A 430 9.19 8.81 -24.33
CA ASN A 430 9.11 8.36 -22.92
C ASN A 430 7.68 8.28 -22.36
N VAL A 431 6.72 9.03 -22.92
CA VAL A 431 5.30 8.92 -22.57
C VAL A 431 4.71 7.68 -23.24
N LYS A 432 5.01 7.44 -24.53
CA LYS A 432 4.62 6.21 -25.25
C LYS A 432 5.12 4.92 -24.55
N LYS A 433 6.39 4.92 -24.11
CA LYS A 433 6.94 3.83 -23.28
C LYS A 433 6.26 3.72 -21.90
N GLY A 434 5.86 4.84 -21.30
CA GLY A 434 5.13 4.85 -20.02
C GLY A 434 3.72 4.25 -20.14
N ALA A 435 2.99 4.59 -21.20
CA ALA A 435 1.67 4.00 -21.49
C ALA A 435 1.76 2.50 -21.74
N LEU A 436 2.78 2.02 -22.47
CA LEU A 436 3.02 0.59 -22.65
C LEU A 436 3.39 -0.11 -21.32
N GLY A 437 4.24 0.51 -20.50
CA GLY A 437 4.56 0.00 -19.16
C GLY A 437 3.33 -0.15 -18.27
N LEU A 438 2.36 0.76 -18.37
CA LEU A 438 1.09 0.67 -17.64
C LEU A 438 0.24 -0.52 -18.09
N VAL A 439 0.25 -0.86 -19.39
CA VAL A 439 -0.39 -2.09 -19.90
C VAL A 439 0.25 -3.33 -19.28
N HIS A 440 1.58 -3.45 -19.28
CA HIS A 440 2.24 -4.60 -18.67
C HIS A 440 1.93 -4.72 -17.16
N LEU A 441 1.92 -3.60 -16.43
CA LEU A 441 1.58 -3.60 -15.01
C LEU A 441 0.11 -4.00 -14.76
N VAL A 442 -0.85 -3.52 -15.55
CA VAL A 442 -2.26 -3.88 -15.31
C VAL A 442 -2.57 -5.32 -15.72
N THR A 443 -1.91 -5.85 -16.76
CA THR A 443 -2.03 -7.27 -17.14
C THR A 443 -1.47 -8.18 -16.05
N LEU A 444 -0.29 -7.84 -15.51
CA LEU A 444 0.27 -8.58 -14.37
C LEU A 444 -0.64 -8.48 -13.13
N GLN A 445 -1.22 -7.30 -12.86
CA GLN A 445 -2.12 -7.10 -11.72
C GLN A 445 -3.41 -7.93 -11.86
N ALA A 446 -4.02 -7.94 -13.04
CA ALA A 446 -5.21 -8.75 -13.33
C ALA A 446 -4.90 -10.25 -13.20
N ALA A 447 -3.78 -10.71 -13.76
CA ALA A 447 -3.33 -12.10 -13.62
C ALA A 447 -3.13 -12.48 -12.14
N LEU A 448 -2.41 -11.66 -11.36
CA LEU A 448 -2.22 -11.89 -9.93
C LEU A 448 -3.54 -11.92 -9.14
N GLY A 449 -4.52 -11.08 -9.51
CA GLY A 449 -5.83 -11.04 -8.85
C GLY A 449 -6.64 -12.30 -9.12
N ILE A 450 -6.72 -12.70 -10.38
CA ILE A 450 -7.37 -13.95 -10.81
C ILE A 450 -6.66 -15.16 -10.18
N THR A 451 -5.33 -15.20 -10.14
CA THR A 451 -4.58 -16.28 -9.47
C THR A 451 -4.81 -16.30 -7.96
N THR A 452 -4.85 -15.15 -7.29
CA THR A 452 -5.19 -15.06 -5.85
C THR A 452 -6.55 -15.69 -5.59
N LEU A 453 -7.51 -15.46 -6.48
CA LEU A 453 -8.87 -15.94 -6.37
C LEU A 453 -8.99 -17.45 -6.66
N LEU A 454 -8.45 -17.93 -7.79
CA LEU A 454 -8.51 -19.35 -8.19
C LEU A 454 -7.82 -20.31 -7.21
N TYR A 455 -6.80 -19.84 -6.48
CA TYR A 455 -6.03 -20.66 -5.54
C TYR A 455 -6.38 -20.41 -4.05
N MET A 456 -7.58 -19.87 -3.75
CA MET A 456 -8.06 -19.68 -2.37
C MET A 456 -7.15 -18.77 -1.52
N VAL A 457 -6.77 -17.61 -2.07
CA VAL A 457 -5.96 -16.55 -1.43
C VAL A 457 -4.62 -17.05 -0.85
N PRO A 458 -3.69 -17.63 -1.66
CA PRO A 458 -2.37 -17.99 -1.16
C PRO A 458 -1.62 -16.74 -0.72
N THR A 459 -1.13 -16.72 0.52
CA THR A 459 -0.54 -15.53 1.17
C THR A 459 0.53 -14.84 0.34
N HIS A 460 1.40 -15.61 -0.34
CA HIS A 460 2.45 -15.08 -1.21
C HIS A 460 1.91 -14.45 -2.51
N VAL A 461 0.85 -15.02 -3.11
CA VAL A 461 0.21 -14.43 -4.31
C VAL A 461 -0.58 -13.18 -3.92
N ALA A 462 -1.34 -13.23 -2.82
CA ALA A 462 -2.10 -12.09 -2.28
C ALA A 462 -1.18 -10.91 -1.92
N ALA A 463 -0.06 -11.16 -1.23
CA ALA A 463 0.94 -10.12 -0.94
C ALA A 463 1.59 -9.56 -2.22
N THR A 464 1.85 -10.41 -3.22
CA THR A 464 2.37 -9.98 -4.53
C THR A 464 1.34 -9.16 -5.30
N HIS A 465 0.04 -9.49 -5.20
CA HIS A 465 -1.06 -8.71 -5.77
C HIS A 465 -1.16 -7.33 -5.11
N GLN A 466 -1.01 -7.24 -3.78
CA GLN A 466 -0.96 -5.96 -3.07
C GLN A 466 0.27 -5.11 -3.48
N ALA A 467 1.44 -5.73 -3.61
CA ALA A 467 2.65 -5.07 -4.11
C ALA A 467 2.45 -4.57 -5.56
N GLY A 468 1.81 -5.39 -6.40
CA GLY A 468 1.46 -5.08 -7.77
C GLY A 468 0.48 -3.90 -7.89
N ALA A 469 -0.49 -3.77 -6.98
CA ALA A 469 -1.41 -2.64 -6.95
C ALA A 469 -0.67 -1.31 -6.75
N LEU A 470 0.28 -1.27 -5.80
CA LEU A 470 1.10 -0.09 -5.55
C LEU A 470 2.10 0.16 -6.70
N ALA A 471 2.61 -0.89 -7.35
CA ALA A 471 3.45 -0.77 -8.55
C ALA A 471 2.67 -0.23 -9.77
N LEU A 472 1.42 -0.65 -9.95
CA LEU A 472 0.51 -0.13 -10.97
C LEU A 472 0.21 1.36 -10.75
N LEU A 473 -0.11 1.74 -9.51
CA LEU A 473 -0.28 3.15 -9.12
C LEU A 473 1.01 3.95 -9.35
N THR A 474 2.17 3.38 -9.04
CA THR A 474 3.50 3.98 -9.32
C THR A 474 3.67 4.25 -10.82
N GLY A 475 3.33 3.29 -11.69
CA GLY A 475 3.36 3.46 -13.14
C GLY A 475 2.44 4.59 -13.61
N ALA A 476 1.22 4.65 -13.07
CA ALA A 476 0.24 5.69 -13.39
C ALA A 476 0.72 7.09 -12.94
N LEU A 477 1.23 7.21 -11.71
CA LEU A 477 1.82 8.45 -11.18
C LEU A 477 3.02 8.92 -12.01
N VAL A 478 3.91 8.01 -12.42
CA VAL A 478 5.05 8.33 -13.30
C VAL A 478 4.57 8.81 -14.67
N LEU A 479 3.51 8.23 -15.24
CA LEU A 479 2.91 8.67 -16.50
C LEU A 479 2.24 10.05 -16.37
N CYS A 480 1.40 10.24 -15.34
CA CYS A 480 0.80 11.53 -14.97
C CYS A 480 1.85 12.62 -14.76
N HIS A 481 2.93 12.30 -14.06
CA HIS A 481 4.06 13.21 -13.87
C HIS A 481 4.69 13.55 -15.23
N ARG A 482 5.03 12.58 -16.09
CA ARG A 482 5.63 12.81 -17.43
C ARG A 482 4.83 13.80 -18.29
N LEU A 483 3.50 13.80 -18.17
CA LEU A 483 2.57 14.69 -18.89
C LEU A 483 2.44 16.12 -18.30
N ARG A 484 3.10 16.43 -17.18
CA ARG A 484 2.99 17.72 -16.47
C ARG A 484 4.35 18.42 -16.37
N ILE A 485 4.37 19.74 -16.54
CA ILE A 485 5.47 20.62 -16.11
C ILE A 485 4.84 21.68 -15.19
N PRO A 486 5.32 21.89 -13.95
CA PRO A 486 4.76 22.90 -13.06
C PRO A 486 4.90 24.31 -13.63
N LYS A 487 3.88 25.17 -13.44
CA LYS A 487 3.93 26.59 -13.86
C LYS A 487 5.12 27.33 -13.24
N SER A 488 5.50 26.99 -12.01
CA SER A 488 6.70 27.51 -11.33
C SER A 488 8.00 27.11 -12.03
N THR A 489 8.07 25.90 -12.59
CA THR A 489 9.21 25.49 -13.43
C THR A 489 9.23 26.26 -14.73
N VAL A 490 8.09 26.45 -15.42
CA VAL A 490 8.02 27.24 -16.66
C VAL A 490 8.55 28.67 -16.46
N ARG A 491 8.07 29.38 -15.42
CA ARG A 491 8.55 30.73 -15.05
C ARG A 491 10.07 30.78 -14.79
N MET A 492 10.63 29.71 -14.22
CA MET A 492 12.07 29.59 -13.97
C MET A 492 12.87 29.41 -15.26
N LEU A 493 12.32 28.69 -16.24
CA LEU A 493 12.92 28.53 -17.57
C LEU A 493 12.88 29.85 -18.35
N GLU A 494 11.74 30.55 -18.33
CA GLU A 494 11.58 31.88 -18.94
C GLU A 494 12.59 32.89 -18.37
N LYS A 495 12.72 32.98 -17.04
CA LYS A 495 13.72 33.83 -16.39
C LYS A 495 15.14 33.45 -16.81
N LYS A 496 15.47 32.15 -16.88
CA LYS A 496 16.79 31.68 -17.33
C LYS A 496 17.11 32.02 -18.78
N ILE A 497 16.16 31.88 -19.69
CA ILE A 497 16.35 32.22 -21.11
C ILE A 497 16.58 33.72 -21.25
N ALA A 498 15.81 34.55 -20.54
CA ALA A 498 16.02 35.99 -20.51
C ALA A 498 17.37 36.39 -19.87
N GLU A 499 17.82 35.69 -18.82
CA GLU A 499 19.16 35.85 -18.23
C GLU A 499 20.26 35.55 -19.30
N VAL A 500 20.16 34.44 -20.03
CA VAL A 500 21.13 34.07 -21.09
C VAL A 500 21.13 35.05 -22.27
N SER A 501 19.95 35.44 -22.79
CA SER A 501 19.85 36.38 -23.91
C SER A 501 20.46 37.75 -23.57
N LYS A 502 20.27 38.24 -22.33
CA LYS A 502 20.88 39.49 -21.85
C LYS A 502 22.41 39.41 -21.66
N THR A 503 22.95 38.22 -21.44
CA THR A 503 24.39 37.99 -21.37
C THR A 503 25.01 37.87 -22.77
N ALA A 504 24.27 37.34 -23.75
CA ALA A 504 24.73 37.24 -25.14
C ALA A 504 24.60 38.55 -25.95
N SER A 505 23.87 39.54 -25.43
CA SER A 505 23.71 40.88 -26.02
C SER A 505 24.61 41.94 -25.35
N ARG A 506 25.65 41.51 -24.65
CA ARG A 506 26.67 42.31 -23.96
C ARG A 506 28.04 41.77 -24.34
#